data_AF-A0A966MSE9-F1
#
_entry.id   AF-A0A966MSE9-F1
#
_cell.length_a   1.000
_cell.length_b   1.000
_cell.length_c   1.000
_cell.angle_alpha   90.00
_cell.angle_beta   90.00
_cell.angle_gamma   90.00
#
_symmetry.space_group_name_H-M   'P 1'
#
loop_
_entity.id
_entity.type
_entity.pdbx_description
1 polymer ?
#
loop_
_entity_poly.entity_id
_entity_poly.type
_entity_poly.pdbx_seq_one_letter_code
_entity_poly.pdbx_strand_id
1 'polypeptide(L)'
;MSMLPPPPPGIPPVGWHDRDGPRYFDGRSWTPPLDRPSDPTVAPGSSGGLREALLALAVLLLSLLAGGLGYAVGEELGLPEWISIGVLTVVGYVPPLVWSLRRMGRRLGQGLSAGRSVIGRPRLADVGIGALVWLSAVVAQAVLAAALLGLGVDIGSNTDGLFEDRGLTLTVIITAVAAVVAAPLVEEVVFRGVILPALVPRLGRVVAVVTQAIVFGAVHVDPSGSGGLGLAIVLSGVGAVFGAATLLTGRLWPSIIGHALFNGVVLAVVLVAGPELLGS
;
A
#
# COMPACT_ATOMS: atom_id res chain seq x y z
N MET A 1 -19.11 -12.43 -45.77
CA MET A 1 -18.48 -12.52 -44.43
C MET A 1 -18.01 -13.95 -44.24
N SER A 2 -16.70 -14.20 -44.33
CA SER A 2 -16.11 -15.52 -44.12
C SER A 2 -16.07 -15.83 -42.62
N MET A 3 -16.75 -16.90 -42.19
CA MET A 3 -16.60 -17.40 -40.80
C MET A 3 -15.23 -18.05 -40.65
N LEU A 4 -14.44 -17.56 -39.70
CA LEU A 4 -13.19 -18.22 -39.30
C LEU A 4 -13.51 -19.58 -38.67
N PRO A 5 -12.67 -20.60 -38.90
CA PRO A 5 -12.86 -21.90 -38.27
C PRO A 5 -12.70 -21.81 -36.74
N PRO A 6 -13.40 -22.66 -35.96
CA PRO A 6 -13.29 -22.67 -34.51
C PRO A 6 -11.87 -23.07 -34.06
N PRO A 7 -11.38 -22.51 -32.94
CA PRO A 7 -10.06 -22.85 -32.42
C PRO A 7 -9.99 -24.31 -31.94
N PRO A 8 -8.79 -24.94 -31.95
CA PRO A 8 -8.61 -26.32 -31.54
C PRO A 8 -8.92 -26.53 -30.05
N PRO A 9 -9.38 -27.74 -29.65
CA PRO A 9 -9.77 -28.04 -28.28
C PRO A 9 -8.54 -28.04 -27.37
N GLY A 10 -8.53 -27.15 -26.38
CA GLY A 10 -7.48 -27.05 -25.36
C GLY A 10 -6.90 -25.65 -25.15
N ILE A 11 -7.15 -24.72 -26.07
CA ILE A 11 -6.82 -23.31 -25.88
C ILE A 11 -8.15 -22.58 -25.64
N PRO A 12 -8.41 -22.03 -24.44
CA PRO A 12 -9.61 -21.23 -24.24
C PRO A 12 -9.58 -20.06 -25.25
N PRO A 13 -10.66 -19.85 -26.02
CA PRO A 13 -10.71 -18.75 -26.98
C PRO A 13 -10.37 -17.45 -26.26
N VAL A 14 -9.54 -16.63 -26.89
CA VAL A 14 -9.04 -15.35 -26.37
C VAL A 14 -10.21 -14.37 -26.27
N GLY A 15 -11.07 -14.54 -25.27
CA GLY A 15 -12.36 -13.89 -25.10
C GLY A 15 -12.45 -12.97 -23.88
N TRP A 16 -11.33 -12.73 -23.19
CA TRP A 16 -11.24 -11.70 -22.14
C TRP A 16 -11.41 -10.27 -22.71
N HIS A 17 -11.38 -10.13 -24.03
CA HIS A 17 -11.52 -8.90 -24.79
C HIS A 17 -12.44 -9.08 -26.00
N ASP A 18 -13.66 -9.58 -25.79
CA ASP A 18 -14.69 -9.41 -26.82
C ASP A 18 -15.01 -7.90 -26.97
N ARG A 19 -15.36 -7.45 -28.18
CA ARG A 19 -15.66 -6.01 -28.46
C ARG A 19 -16.75 -5.45 -27.54
N ASP A 20 -17.57 -6.33 -26.99
CA ASP A 20 -18.77 -6.03 -26.21
C ASP A 20 -18.54 -6.01 -24.68
N GLY A 21 -17.32 -6.24 -24.19
CA GLY A 21 -16.96 -6.09 -22.78
C GLY A 21 -16.37 -7.35 -22.10
N PRO A 22 -15.83 -7.23 -20.88
CA PRO A 22 -15.27 -8.35 -20.15
C PRO A 22 -16.36 -9.36 -19.74
N ARG A 23 -16.09 -10.65 -19.90
CA ARG A 23 -16.91 -11.76 -19.41
C ARG A 23 -16.02 -12.89 -18.89
N TYR A 24 -16.56 -13.79 -18.08
CA TYR A 24 -15.82 -14.95 -17.57
C TYR A 24 -16.65 -16.24 -17.68
N PHE A 25 -15.98 -17.39 -17.55
CA PHE A 25 -16.61 -18.70 -17.60
C PHE A 25 -16.89 -19.17 -16.18
N ASP A 26 -18.15 -19.50 -15.87
CA ASP A 26 -18.60 -19.86 -14.52
C ASP A 26 -18.47 -21.36 -14.20
N GLY A 27 -17.90 -22.14 -15.12
CA GLY A 27 -17.79 -23.60 -15.02
C GLY A 27 -18.91 -24.37 -15.71
N ARG A 28 -19.95 -23.71 -16.23
CA ARG A 28 -21.04 -24.33 -17.01
C ARG A 28 -21.32 -23.59 -18.31
N SER A 29 -21.25 -22.26 -18.29
CA SER A 29 -21.47 -21.39 -19.45
C SER A 29 -20.63 -20.11 -19.37
N TRP A 30 -20.45 -19.44 -20.51
CA TRP A 30 -19.95 -18.08 -20.51
C TRP A 30 -21.01 -17.15 -19.93
N THR A 31 -20.62 -16.27 -19.00
CA THR A 31 -21.52 -15.20 -18.55
C THR A 31 -21.85 -14.30 -19.75
N PRO A 32 -23.03 -13.66 -19.79
CA PRO A 32 -23.26 -12.53 -20.69
C PRO A 32 -22.10 -11.53 -20.57
N PRO A 33 -21.75 -10.79 -21.65
CA PRO A 33 -20.85 -9.65 -21.54
C PRO A 33 -21.30 -8.84 -20.33
N LEU A 34 -20.41 -8.68 -19.35
CA LEU A 34 -20.72 -7.75 -18.29
C LEU A 34 -20.87 -6.43 -19.02
N ASP A 35 -22.00 -5.74 -18.82
CA ASP A 35 -22.06 -4.31 -19.10
C ASP A 35 -20.73 -3.78 -18.57
N ARG A 36 -19.94 -3.11 -19.43
CA ARG A 36 -18.84 -2.28 -18.88
C ARG A 36 -19.54 -1.55 -17.77
N PRO A 37 -19.19 -1.81 -16.48
CA PRO A 37 -19.92 -1.15 -15.40
C PRO A 37 -19.86 0.29 -15.83
N SER A 38 -21.02 0.91 -16.10
CA SER A 38 -21.08 2.28 -16.57
C SER A 38 -20.19 3.00 -15.59
N ASP A 39 -18.97 3.37 -16.02
CA ASP A 39 -17.84 3.37 -15.10
C ASP A 39 -18.32 4.07 -13.83
N PRO A 40 -18.49 3.37 -12.68
CA PRO A 40 -19.09 4.02 -11.51
C PRO A 40 -18.22 5.22 -11.08
N THR A 41 -17.03 5.32 -11.69
CA THR A 41 -16.14 6.45 -11.73
C THR A 41 -16.33 7.13 -13.10
N VAL A 42 -16.91 8.31 -13.28
CA VAL A 42 -16.73 9.57 -12.60
C VAL A 42 -17.61 10.52 -13.43
N ALA A 43 -18.50 11.28 -12.80
CA ALA A 43 -19.04 12.46 -13.47
C ALA A 43 -17.84 13.29 -13.98
N PRO A 44 -17.71 13.55 -15.30
CA PRO A 44 -16.60 14.32 -15.83
C PRO A 44 -16.59 15.68 -15.11
N GLY A 45 -15.49 16.00 -14.41
CA GLY A 45 -15.30 17.35 -13.89
C GLY A 45 -15.43 17.58 -12.38
N SER A 46 -15.28 16.59 -11.49
CA SER A 46 -15.05 16.96 -10.07
C SER A 46 -13.62 17.51 -9.89
N SER A 47 -13.50 18.83 -9.99
CA SER A 47 -12.30 19.63 -9.66
C SER A 47 -11.68 19.30 -8.28
N GLY A 48 -12.39 18.56 -7.42
CA GLY A 48 -11.93 18.13 -6.11
C GLY A 48 -10.89 17.00 -6.07
N GLY A 49 -10.79 16.09 -7.06
CA GLY A 49 -9.96 14.88 -6.88
C GLY A 49 -8.49 15.13 -6.47
N LEU A 50 -7.75 16.01 -7.16
CA LEU A 50 -6.36 16.33 -6.82
C LEU A 50 -6.26 16.98 -5.43
N ARG A 51 -7.19 17.88 -5.10
CA ARG A 51 -7.29 18.46 -3.75
C ARG A 51 -7.46 17.37 -2.69
N GLU A 52 -8.25 16.33 -2.96
CA GLU A 52 -8.39 15.21 -2.02
C GLU A 52 -7.10 14.42 -1.84
N ALA A 53 -6.37 14.15 -2.93
CA ALA A 53 -5.08 13.47 -2.84
C ALA A 53 -4.07 14.29 -2.02
N LEU A 54 -4.01 15.60 -2.26
CA LEU A 54 -3.15 16.52 -1.52
C LEU A 54 -3.55 16.65 -0.05
N LEU A 55 -4.85 16.70 0.26
CA LEU A 55 -5.33 16.71 1.64
C LEU A 55 -5.03 15.39 2.37
N ALA A 56 -5.19 14.24 1.70
CA ALA A 56 -4.84 12.94 2.28
C ALA A 56 -3.35 12.88 2.65
N LEU A 57 -2.50 13.34 1.72
CA LEU A 57 -1.06 13.42 1.93
C LEU A 57 -0.70 14.41 3.04
N ALA A 58 -1.31 15.60 3.06
CA ALA A 58 -1.06 16.59 4.10
C ALA A 58 -1.46 16.08 5.49
N VAL A 59 -2.63 15.43 5.63
CA VAL A 59 -3.05 14.84 6.90
C VAL A 59 -2.07 13.75 7.35
N LEU A 60 -1.62 12.88 6.45
CA LEU A 60 -0.63 11.85 6.77
C LEU A 60 0.69 12.47 7.26
N LEU A 61 1.27 13.40 6.49
CA LEU A 61 2.56 14.01 6.81
C LEU A 61 2.51 14.84 8.10
N LEU A 62 1.46 15.64 8.29
CA LEU A 62 1.28 16.43 9.51
C LEU A 62 1.08 15.53 10.74
N SER A 63 0.36 14.42 10.58
CA SER A 63 0.20 13.44 11.66
C SER A 63 1.49 12.72 12.01
N LEU A 64 2.28 12.30 11.02
CA LEU A 64 3.58 11.69 11.25
C LEU A 64 4.55 12.68 11.92
N LEU A 65 4.58 13.94 11.48
CA LEU A 65 5.37 15.00 12.12
C LEU A 65 4.93 15.24 13.57
N ALA A 66 3.62 15.36 13.82
CA ALA A 66 3.09 15.54 15.16
C ALA A 66 3.37 14.32 16.07
N GLY A 67 3.30 13.10 15.52
CA GLY A 67 3.68 11.89 16.22
C GLY A 67 5.17 11.85 16.56
N GLY A 68 6.04 12.25 15.63
CA GLY A 68 7.48 12.36 15.84
C GLY A 68 7.84 13.40 16.89
N LEU A 69 7.16 14.56 16.88
CA LEU A 69 7.32 15.56 17.95
C LEU A 69 6.85 15.01 19.30
N GLY A 70 5.73 14.28 19.33
CA GLY A 70 5.23 13.62 20.54
C GLY A 70 6.21 12.57 21.09
N TYR A 71 6.87 11.82 20.20
CA TYR A 71 7.94 10.89 20.55
C TYR A 71 9.12 11.62 21.21
N ALA A 72 9.63 12.67 20.56
CA ALA A 72 10.77 13.46 21.05
C ALA A 72 10.48 14.12 22.41
N VAL A 73 9.28 14.68 22.60
CA VAL A 73 8.85 15.22 23.89
C VAL A 73 8.76 14.12 24.95
N GLY A 74 8.30 12.93 24.59
CA GLY A 74 8.27 11.78 25.50
C GLY A 74 9.66 11.38 25.99
N GLU A 75 10.65 11.36 25.09
CA GLU A 75 12.05 11.09 25.45
C GLU A 75 12.63 12.17 26.37
N GLU A 76 12.42 13.45 26.06
CA GLU A 76 12.89 14.57 26.89
C GLU A 76 12.29 14.55 28.31
N LEU A 77 11.04 14.09 28.43
CA LEU A 77 10.36 13.91 29.73
C LEU A 77 10.77 12.63 30.46
N GLY A 78 11.64 11.80 29.89
CA GLY A 78 12.07 10.53 30.47
C GLY A 78 10.97 9.47 30.51
N LEU A 79 9.99 9.53 29.60
CA LEU A 79 8.95 8.50 29.51
C LEU A 79 9.55 7.19 29.00
N PRO A 80 9.02 6.03 29.46
CA PRO A 80 9.35 4.75 28.87
C PRO A 80 9.15 4.74 27.34
N GLU A 81 10.13 4.24 26.60
CA GLU A 81 10.14 4.27 25.12
C GLU A 81 8.86 3.72 24.48
N TRP A 82 8.32 2.62 25.02
CA TRP A 82 7.08 2.02 24.52
C TRP A 82 5.87 2.97 24.61
N ILE A 83 5.86 3.93 25.54
CA ILE A 83 4.86 5.00 25.61
C ILE A 83 5.08 5.98 24.46
N SER A 84 6.32 6.43 24.24
CA SER A 84 6.67 7.35 23.15
C SER A 84 6.34 6.76 21.78
N ILE A 85 6.62 5.47 21.54
CA ILE A 85 6.24 4.75 20.33
C ILE A 85 4.71 4.62 20.21
N GLY A 86 4.02 4.37 21.33
CA GLY A 86 2.56 4.36 21.38
C GLY A 86 1.97 5.71 20.96
N VAL A 87 2.51 6.82 21.45
CA VAL A 87 2.13 8.19 21.06
C VAL A 87 2.39 8.43 19.58
N LEU A 88 3.60 8.11 19.10
CA LEU A 88 3.97 8.20 17.68
C LEU A 88 2.96 7.46 16.80
N THR A 89 2.64 6.21 17.15
CA THR A 89 1.73 5.35 16.40
C THR A 89 0.31 5.91 16.40
N VAL A 90 -0.22 6.30 17.55
CA VAL A 90 -1.59 6.80 17.67
C VAL A 90 -1.75 8.14 16.96
N VAL A 91 -0.88 9.10 17.23
CA VAL A 91 -0.94 10.45 16.63
C VAL A 91 -0.61 10.41 15.14
N GLY A 92 0.34 9.55 14.74
CA GLY A 92 0.77 9.36 13.36
C GLY A 92 -0.27 8.70 12.48
N TYR A 93 -0.96 7.65 12.97
CA TYR A 93 -1.79 6.80 12.12
C TYR A 93 -3.31 6.95 12.33
N VAL A 94 -3.79 7.31 13.52
CA VAL A 94 -5.25 7.40 13.76
C VAL A 94 -5.90 8.54 12.96
N PRO A 95 -5.39 9.78 12.97
CA PRO A 95 -6.01 10.86 12.19
C PRO A 95 -6.09 10.59 10.67
N PRO A 96 -5.03 10.16 9.96
CA PRO A 96 -5.12 9.88 8.54
C PRO A 96 -6.06 8.71 8.23
N LEU A 97 -6.10 7.68 9.07
CA LEU A 97 -7.05 6.57 8.92
C LEU A 97 -8.50 7.06 9.04
N VAL A 98 -8.82 7.77 10.12
CA VAL A 98 -10.19 8.27 10.37
C VAL A 98 -10.62 9.24 9.28
N TRP A 99 -9.75 10.16 8.88
CA TRP A 99 -10.03 11.13 7.82
C TRP A 99 -10.30 10.41 6.49
N SER A 100 -9.46 9.44 6.12
CA SER A 100 -9.57 8.71 4.86
C SER A 100 -10.82 7.83 4.81
N LEU A 101 -11.12 7.09 5.88
CA LEU A 101 -12.34 6.27 5.99
C LEU A 101 -13.60 7.12 5.89
N ARG A 102 -13.63 8.28 6.57
CA ARG A 102 -14.75 9.24 6.43
C ARG A 102 -14.87 9.75 5.01
N ARG A 103 -13.75 10.02 4.34
CA ARG A 103 -13.78 10.53 2.96
C ARG A 103 -14.30 9.49 1.98
N MET A 104 -13.84 8.26 2.10
CA MET A 104 -14.31 7.13 1.30
C MET A 104 -15.80 6.84 1.58
N GLY A 105 -16.24 6.86 2.85
CA GLY A 105 -17.65 6.71 3.22
C GLY A 105 -18.56 7.76 2.58
N ARG A 106 -18.12 9.03 2.55
CA ARG A 106 -18.84 10.11 1.83
C ARG A 106 -18.91 9.86 0.32
N ARG A 107 -17.86 9.33 -0.32
CA ARG A 107 -17.87 8.98 -1.75
C ARG A 107 -18.87 7.87 -2.06
N LEU A 108 -19.06 6.93 -1.12
CA LEU A 108 -20.00 5.82 -1.24
C LEU A 108 -21.43 6.17 -0.79
N GLY A 109 -21.71 7.43 -0.39
CA GLY A 109 -23.02 7.84 0.11
C GLY A 109 -23.39 7.29 1.50
N GLN A 110 -22.43 6.73 2.25
CA GLN A 110 -22.68 5.96 3.49
C GLN A 110 -22.69 6.79 4.79
N GLY A 111 -22.73 8.12 4.74
CA GLY A 111 -22.80 8.96 5.96
C GLY A 111 -21.64 8.75 6.96
N LEU A 112 -21.87 9.02 8.25
CA LEU A 112 -20.85 8.96 9.33
C LEU A 112 -20.63 7.54 9.93
N SER A 113 -21.45 6.55 9.56
CA SER A 113 -21.48 5.20 10.15
C SER A 113 -20.58 4.17 9.44
N ALA A 114 -19.66 4.62 8.57
CA ALA A 114 -19.15 3.83 7.46
C ALA A 114 -17.82 3.05 7.68
N GLY A 115 -17.27 2.98 8.90
CA GLY A 115 -15.89 2.47 9.10
C GLY A 115 -15.60 1.07 8.53
N ARG A 116 -16.43 0.06 8.87
CA ARG A 116 -16.27 -1.32 8.38
C ARG A 116 -16.90 -1.58 7.01
N SER A 117 -17.87 -0.78 6.58
CA SER A 117 -18.55 -0.94 5.29
C SER A 117 -17.73 -0.41 4.13
N VAL A 118 -16.80 0.52 4.39
CA VAL A 118 -16.01 1.22 3.38
C VAL A 118 -14.88 0.36 2.79
N ILE A 119 -14.10 -0.33 3.61
CA ILE A 119 -13.01 -1.20 3.14
C ILE A 119 -13.46 -2.64 2.89
N GLY A 120 -14.69 -2.98 3.31
CA GLY A 120 -15.26 -4.33 3.25
C GLY A 120 -14.61 -5.29 4.26
N ARG A 121 -15.10 -6.54 4.28
CA ARG A 121 -14.51 -7.62 5.09
C ARG A 121 -13.44 -8.38 4.30
N PRO A 122 -12.36 -8.87 4.95
CA PRO A 122 -11.40 -9.74 4.30
C PRO A 122 -12.08 -11.07 3.91
N ARG A 123 -11.68 -11.63 2.77
CA ARG A 123 -12.08 -12.94 2.27
C ARG A 123 -10.85 -13.84 2.22
N LEU A 124 -11.04 -15.15 2.25
CA LEU A 124 -9.92 -16.11 2.12
C LEU A 124 -9.13 -15.91 0.81
N ALA A 125 -9.82 -15.56 -0.28
CA ALA A 125 -9.16 -15.22 -1.55
C ALA A 125 -8.18 -14.03 -1.42
N ASP A 126 -8.45 -13.07 -0.51
CA ASP A 126 -7.55 -11.93 -0.30
C ASP A 126 -6.22 -12.36 0.33
N VAL A 127 -6.19 -13.47 1.07
CA VAL A 127 -4.96 -14.03 1.63
C VAL A 127 -4.09 -14.59 0.51
N GLY A 128 -4.67 -15.40 -0.38
CA GLY A 128 -3.95 -15.96 -1.52
C GLY A 128 -3.43 -14.89 -2.49
N ILE A 129 -4.27 -13.90 -2.82
CA ILE A 129 -3.86 -12.78 -3.66
C ILE A 129 -2.84 -11.91 -2.91
N GLY A 130 -3.02 -11.67 -1.62
CA GLY A 130 -2.08 -10.91 -0.79
C GLY A 130 -0.69 -11.54 -0.75
N ALA A 131 -0.59 -12.87 -0.69
CA ALA A 131 0.69 -13.57 -0.80
C ALA A 131 1.34 -13.39 -2.18
N LEU A 132 0.55 -13.39 -3.27
CA LEU A 132 1.06 -13.09 -4.62
C LEU A 132 1.52 -11.63 -4.75
N VAL A 133 0.79 -10.70 -4.13
CA VAL A 133 1.14 -9.27 -4.09
C VAL A 133 2.44 -9.07 -3.32
N TRP A 134 2.59 -9.72 -2.17
CA TRP A 134 3.83 -9.75 -1.39
C TRP A 134 5.00 -10.27 -2.23
N LEU A 135 4.85 -11.44 -2.87
CA LEU A 135 5.91 -12.02 -3.70
C LEU A 135 6.29 -11.08 -4.86
N SER A 136 5.29 -10.48 -5.50
CA SER A 136 5.51 -9.51 -6.59
C SER A 136 6.25 -8.26 -6.10
N ALA A 137 5.94 -7.79 -4.88
CA ALA A 137 6.63 -6.66 -4.26
C ALA A 137 8.08 -6.99 -3.92
N VAL A 138 8.35 -8.18 -3.39
CA VAL A 138 9.72 -8.67 -3.13
C VAL A 138 10.52 -8.76 -4.42
N VAL A 139 9.95 -9.30 -5.50
CA VAL A 139 10.62 -9.35 -6.80
C VAL A 139 10.89 -7.94 -7.35
N ALA A 140 9.92 -7.03 -7.28
CA ALA A 140 10.10 -5.64 -7.71
C ALA A 140 11.19 -4.93 -6.90
N GLN A 141 11.20 -5.13 -5.58
CA GLN A 141 12.24 -4.61 -4.68
C GLN A 141 13.61 -5.15 -5.07
N ALA A 142 13.76 -6.47 -5.24
CA ALA A 142 15.03 -7.11 -5.57
C ALA A 142 15.58 -6.65 -6.93
N VAL A 143 14.72 -6.52 -7.94
CA VAL A 143 15.12 -6.05 -9.27
C VAL A 143 15.60 -4.60 -9.22
N LEU A 144 14.85 -3.71 -8.55
CA LEU A 144 15.24 -2.31 -8.44
C LEU A 144 16.50 -2.14 -7.57
N ALA A 145 16.60 -2.88 -6.46
CA ALA A 145 17.77 -2.86 -5.61
C ALA A 145 19.02 -3.32 -6.39
N ALA A 146 18.94 -4.44 -7.11
CA ALA A 146 20.04 -4.92 -7.94
C ALA A 146 20.45 -3.91 -9.03
N ALA A 147 19.48 -3.25 -9.67
CA ALA A 147 19.75 -2.22 -10.66
C ALA A 147 20.46 -1.01 -10.06
N LEU A 148 20.02 -0.52 -8.90
CA LEU A 148 20.62 0.62 -8.22
C LEU A 148 22.03 0.30 -7.71
N LEU A 149 22.24 -0.86 -7.11
CA LEU A 149 23.57 -1.32 -6.69
C LEU A 149 24.52 -1.47 -7.88
N GLY A 150 24.03 -1.99 -9.02
CA GLY A 150 24.81 -2.07 -10.25
C GLY A 150 25.19 -0.70 -10.83
N LEU A 151 24.44 0.36 -10.48
CA LEU A 151 24.72 1.75 -10.84
C LEU A 151 25.54 2.49 -9.76
N GLY A 152 25.93 1.82 -8.67
CA GLY A 152 26.67 2.42 -7.56
C GLY A 152 25.82 3.39 -6.72
N VAL A 153 24.49 3.27 -6.76
CA VAL A 153 23.58 4.08 -5.94
C VAL A 153 23.36 3.37 -4.61
N ASP A 154 23.66 4.08 -3.51
CA ASP A 154 23.34 3.60 -2.17
C ASP A 154 21.82 3.59 -1.94
N ILE A 155 21.33 2.49 -1.39
CA ILE A 155 19.91 2.29 -1.09
C ILE A 155 19.60 2.84 0.30
N GLY A 156 20.48 2.63 1.28
CA GLY A 156 20.18 2.87 2.70
C GLY A 156 19.08 1.95 3.26
N SER A 157 18.66 2.22 4.49
CA SER A 157 17.65 1.45 5.22
C SER A 157 16.96 2.34 6.24
N ASN A 158 15.64 2.26 6.32
CA ASN A 158 14.84 2.96 7.34
C ASN A 158 14.58 2.08 8.57
N THR A 159 15.21 0.90 8.64
CA THR A 159 15.07 -0.04 9.76
C THR A 159 16.29 -0.12 10.66
N ASP A 160 17.34 0.61 10.33
CA ASP A 160 18.60 0.63 11.08
C ASP A 160 18.38 1.19 12.49
N GLY A 161 19.00 0.60 13.50
CA GLY A 161 18.87 1.02 14.90
C GLY A 161 17.53 0.73 15.58
N LEU A 162 16.48 0.28 14.87
CA LEU A 162 15.16 0.02 15.50
C LEU A 162 15.21 -1.10 16.57
N PHE A 163 16.13 -2.04 16.41
CA PHE A 163 16.22 -3.27 17.22
C PHE A 163 17.63 -3.63 17.68
N GLU A 164 18.60 -2.73 17.52
CA GLU A 164 19.94 -2.93 18.09
C GLU A 164 19.79 -3.09 19.62
N ASP A 165 20.21 -4.26 20.12
CA ASP A 165 20.25 -4.63 21.54
C ASP A 165 18.94 -4.98 22.28
N ARG A 166 17.87 -5.38 21.57
CA ARG A 166 16.54 -5.60 22.20
C ARG A 166 16.07 -7.05 22.13
N GLY A 167 15.98 -7.71 23.30
CA GLY A 167 15.17 -8.93 23.46
C GLY A 167 13.67 -8.69 23.23
N LEU A 168 12.82 -9.69 23.47
CA LEU A 168 11.35 -9.58 23.36
C LEU A 168 10.75 -8.65 24.45
N THR A 169 10.98 -7.35 24.31
CA THR A 169 10.50 -6.30 25.20
C THR A 169 9.16 -5.74 24.71
N LEU A 170 8.44 -5.05 25.60
CA LEU A 170 7.19 -4.37 25.24
C LEU A 170 7.40 -3.36 24.09
N THR A 171 8.57 -2.72 24.03
CA THR A 171 8.97 -1.84 22.93
C THR A 171 8.95 -2.57 21.58
N VAL A 172 9.55 -3.77 21.50
CA VAL A 172 9.57 -4.57 20.27
C VAL A 172 8.15 -4.94 19.84
N ILE A 173 7.31 -5.37 20.79
CA ILE A 173 5.92 -5.77 20.50
C ILE A 173 5.11 -4.60 19.93
N ILE A 174 5.18 -3.42 20.57
CA ILE A 174 4.43 -2.25 20.10
C ILE A 174 4.96 -1.78 18.73
N THR A 175 6.28 -1.77 18.54
CA THR A 175 6.89 -1.43 17.24
C THR A 175 6.47 -2.42 16.16
N ALA A 176 6.43 -3.71 16.45
CA ALA A 176 5.97 -4.74 15.52
C ALA A 176 4.50 -4.53 15.13
N VAL A 177 3.62 -4.25 16.09
CA VAL A 177 2.21 -3.95 15.82
C VAL A 177 2.08 -2.68 14.97
N ALA A 178 2.84 -1.64 15.28
CA ALA A 178 2.84 -0.41 14.51
C ALA A 178 3.28 -0.65 13.06
N ALA A 179 4.42 -1.33 12.85
CA ALA A 179 5.03 -1.55 11.54
C ALA A 179 4.29 -2.60 10.68
N VAL A 180 3.73 -3.65 11.28
CA VAL A 180 3.14 -4.79 10.55
C VAL A 180 1.62 -4.68 10.42
N VAL A 181 0.96 -3.93 11.31
CA VAL A 181 -0.51 -3.81 11.30
C VAL A 181 -0.95 -2.37 11.04
N ALA A 182 -0.51 -1.41 11.85
CA ALA A 182 -1.01 -0.05 11.76
C ALA A 182 -0.57 0.62 10.46
N ALA A 183 0.73 0.60 10.15
CA ALA A 183 1.28 1.21 8.93
C ALA A 183 0.65 0.63 7.65
N PRO A 184 0.65 -0.70 7.40
CA PRO A 184 0.00 -1.28 6.21
C PRO A 184 -1.48 -0.92 6.09
N LEU A 185 -2.24 -0.94 7.20
CA LEU A 185 -3.65 -0.57 7.15
C LEU A 185 -3.84 0.90 6.75
N VAL A 186 -3.12 1.82 7.39
CA VAL A 186 -3.31 3.25 7.18
C VAL A 186 -2.77 3.67 5.82
N GLU A 187 -1.58 3.22 5.45
CA GLU A 187 -0.95 3.57 4.19
C GLU A 187 -1.77 3.04 3.01
N GLU A 188 -2.25 1.80 3.03
CA GLU A 188 -3.10 1.30 1.95
C GLU A 188 -4.44 2.06 1.86
N VAL A 189 -5.05 2.43 3.00
CA VAL A 189 -6.27 3.24 2.99
C VAL A 189 -6.02 4.65 2.43
N VAL A 190 -4.91 5.30 2.78
CA VAL A 190 -4.56 6.64 2.29
C VAL A 190 -4.19 6.59 0.80
N PHE A 191 -3.19 5.77 0.45
CA PHE A 191 -2.64 5.74 -0.90
C PHE A 191 -3.58 5.06 -1.90
N ARG A 192 -4.18 3.92 -1.55
CA ARG A 192 -4.98 3.11 -2.47
C ARG A 192 -6.46 3.37 -2.33
N GLY A 193 -6.93 3.74 -1.13
CA GLY A 193 -8.32 4.12 -0.87
C GLY A 193 -8.66 5.57 -1.25
N VAL A 194 -7.72 6.52 -1.16
CA VAL A 194 -7.99 7.95 -1.39
C VAL A 194 -7.20 8.54 -2.55
N ILE A 195 -5.87 8.46 -2.52
CA ILE A 195 -4.96 9.12 -3.48
C ILE A 195 -5.11 8.51 -4.88
N LEU A 196 -4.93 7.20 -5.01
CA LEU A 196 -4.99 6.52 -6.30
C LEU A 196 -6.34 6.72 -7.02
N PRO A 197 -7.52 6.53 -6.39
CA PRO A 197 -8.80 6.81 -7.03
C PRO A 197 -9.02 8.29 -7.36
N ALA A 198 -8.34 9.21 -6.68
CA ALA A 198 -8.37 10.65 -6.99
C ALA A 198 -7.53 11.01 -8.24
N LEU A 199 -6.47 10.25 -8.51
CA LEU A 199 -5.55 10.46 -9.64
C LEU A 199 -6.06 9.79 -10.93
N VAL A 200 -6.62 8.58 -10.83
CA VAL A 200 -7.07 7.77 -11.99
C VAL A 200 -7.94 8.55 -13.00
N PRO A 201 -8.95 9.34 -12.59
CA PRO A 201 -9.83 10.02 -13.54
C PRO A 201 -9.14 11.15 -14.33
N ARG A 202 -7.98 11.65 -13.85
CA ARG A 202 -7.22 12.72 -14.51
C ARG A 202 -6.02 12.20 -15.29
N LEU A 203 -5.32 11.23 -14.73
CA LEU A 203 -4.03 10.77 -15.27
C LEU A 203 -4.16 9.44 -16.04
N GLY A 204 -5.30 8.76 -15.94
CA GLY A 204 -5.43 7.38 -16.39
C GLY A 204 -4.76 6.40 -15.41
N ARG A 205 -5.03 5.10 -15.59
CA ARG A 205 -4.63 4.06 -14.63
C ARG A 205 -3.13 3.95 -14.44
N VAL A 206 -2.36 3.90 -15.52
CA VAL A 206 -0.90 3.67 -15.48
C VAL A 206 -0.19 4.85 -14.82
N VAL A 207 -0.43 6.07 -15.30
CA VAL A 207 0.21 7.27 -14.77
C VAL A 207 -0.22 7.51 -13.33
N ALA A 208 -1.49 7.27 -12.97
CA ALA A 208 -1.93 7.38 -11.58
C ALA A 208 -1.21 6.42 -10.63
N VAL A 209 -0.98 5.17 -11.02
CA VAL A 209 -0.20 4.20 -10.23
C VAL A 209 1.24 4.68 -10.07
N VAL A 210 1.89 5.11 -11.16
CA VAL A 210 3.28 5.59 -11.11
C VAL A 210 3.40 6.84 -10.22
N THR A 211 2.51 7.82 -10.38
CA THR A 211 2.52 9.04 -9.56
C THR A 211 2.28 8.72 -8.07
N GLN A 212 1.29 7.89 -7.76
CA GLN A 212 1.04 7.45 -6.38
C GLN A 212 2.26 6.70 -5.82
N ALA A 213 2.91 5.86 -6.61
CA ALA A 213 4.05 5.05 -6.22
C ALA A 213 5.27 5.91 -5.88
N ILE A 214 5.56 6.92 -6.72
CA ILE A 214 6.64 7.87 -6.45
C ILE A 214 6.38 8.64 -5.15
N VAL A 215 5.14 9.11 -4.93
CA VAL A 215 4.80 9.80 -3.68
C VAL A 215 4.94 8.85 -2.49
N PHE A 216 4.54 7.58 -2.63
CA PHE A 216 4.71 6.57 -1.60
C PHE A 216 6.18 6.36 -1.23
N GLY A 217 7.07 6.20 -2.21
CA GLY A 217 8.51 6.09 -1.92
C GLY A 217 9.09 7.37 -1.30
N ALA A 218 8.66 8.55 -1.76
CA ALA A 218 9.15 9.82 -1.28
C ALA A 218 8.83 10.09 0.20
N VAL A 219 7.66 9.65 0.71
CA VAL A 219 7.32 9.85 2.14
C VAL A 219 8.14 8.97 3.09
N HIS A 220 8.88 7.99 2.56
CA HIS A 220 9.77 7.12 3.33
C HIS A 220 11.22 7.61 3.38
N VAL A 221 11.53 8.73 2.73
CA VAL A 221 12.83 9.40 2.87
C VAL A 221 12.92 9.97 4.28
N ASP A 222 13.88 9.49 5.07
CA ASP A 222 14.14 9.98 6.40
C ASP A 222 15.07 11.22 6.33
N PRO A 223 14.65 12.40 6.82
CA PRO A 223 15.51 13.58 6.91
C PRO A 223 16.77 13.38 7.77
N SER A 224 16.80 12.37 8.65
CA SER A 224 17.93 12.05 9.52
C SER A 224 19.11 11.40 8.80
N GLY A 225 18.92 10.93 7.56
CA GLY A 225 20.00 10.43 6.67
C GLY A 225 20.05 8.92 6.45
N SER A 226 19.19 8.13 7.11
CA SER A 226 19.13 6.66 6.99
C SER A 226 18.38 6.18 5.73
N GLY A 227 17.37 6.93 5.28
CA GLY A 227 16.57 6.64 4.08
C GLY A 227 16.91 7.53 2.89
N GLY A 228 17.83 7.10 2.02
CA GLY A 228 18.28 7.86 0.85
C GLY A 228 17.35 7.81 -0.37
N LEU A 229 17.77 8.47 -1.46
CA LEU A 229 17.06 8.45 -2.74
C LEU A 229 16.88 7.02 -3.29
N GLY A 230 17.84 6.11 -3.04
CA GLY A 230 17.74 4.72 -3.46
C GLY A 230 16.58 3.98 -2.80
N LEU A 231 16.42 4.11 -1.47
CA LEU A 231 15.27 3.55 -0.74
C LEU A 231 13.95 4.08 -1.31
N ALA A 232 13.86 5.38 -1.58
CA ALA A 232 12.66 5.98 -2.16
C ALA A 232 12.30 5.36 -3.52
N ILE A 233 13.29 5.10 -4.38
CA ILE A 233 13.07 4.46 -5.69
C ILE A 233 12.59 3.02 -5.51
N VAL A 234 13.23 2.26 -4.62
CA VAL A 234 12.87 0.86 -4.35
C VAL A 234 11.45 0.76 -3.79
N LEU A 235 11.11 1.59 -2.79
CA LEU A 235 9.78 1.63 -2.19
C LEU A 235 8.73 2.18 -3.17
N SER A 236 9.12 3.02 -4.13
CA SER A 236 8.24 3.38 -5.24
C SER A 236 7.87 2.15 -6.07
N GLY A 237 8.81 1.26 -6.37
CA GLY A 237 8.52 0.00 -7.08
C GLY A 237 7.53 -0.90 -6.32
N VAL A 238 7.77 -1.09 -5.02
CA VAL A 238 6.84 -1.79 -4.12
C VAL A 238 5.46 -1.12 -4.12
N GLY A 239 5.45 0.21 -4.03
CA GLY A 239 4.24 1.01 -4.05
C GLY A 239 3.44 0.88 -5.35
N ALA A 240 4.12 0.70 -6.50
CA ALA A 240 3.48 0.46 -7.79
C ALA A 240 2.80 -0.91 -7.84
N VAL A 241 3.43 -1.95 -7.28
CA VAL A 241 2.84 -3.30 -7.18
C VAL A 241 1.53 -3.25 -6.38
N PHE A 242 1.54 -2.62 -5.21
CA PHE A 242 0.33 -2.50 -4.37
C PHE A 242 -0.77 -1.69 -5.05
N GLY A 243 -0.41 -0.59 -5.74
CA GLY A 243 -1.36 0.22 -6.51
C GLY A 243 -1.99 -0.56 -7.67
N ALA A 244 -1.18 -1.27 -8.45
CA ALA A 244 -1.65 -2.12 -9.54
C ALA A 244 -2.56 -3.24 -9.03
N ALA A 245 -2.18 -3.91 -7.94
CA ALA A 245 -2.98 -4.96 -7.31
C ALA A 245 -4.35 -4.45 -6.86
N THR A 246 -4.43 -3.25 -6.27
CA THR A 246 -5.72 -2.66 -5.91
C THR A 246 -6.58 -2.34 -7.14
N LEU A 247 -6.01 -1.82 -8.23
CA LEU A 247 -6.80 -1.55 -9.44
C LEU A 247 -7.30 -2.82 -10.11
N LEU A 248 -6.50 -3.90 -10.10
CA LEU A 248 -6.86 -5.18 -10.69
C LEU A 248 -7.93 -5.91 -9.88
N THR A 249 -7.84 -5.85 -8.55
CA THR A 249 -8.77 -6.57 -7.65
C THR A 249 -9.99 -5.75 -7.27
N GLY A 250 -9.92 -4.41 -7.35
CA GLY A 250 -10.92 -3.49 -6.83
C GLY A 250 -11.01 -3.50 -5.30
N ARG A 251 -10.00 -4.02 -4.58
CA ARG A 251 -10.05 -4.26 -3.14
C ARG A 251 -8.74 -3.88 -2.45
N LEU A 252 -8.84 -3.38 -1.21
CA LEU A 252 -7.68 -3.00 -0.41
C LEU A 252 -7.05 -4.17 0.34
N TRP A 253 -7.84 -5.16 0.76
CA TRP A 253 -7.37 -6.28 1.58
C TRP A 253 -6.19 -7.06 0.99
N PRO A 254 -6.15 -7.39 -0.31
CA PRO A 254 -4.97 -8.05 -0.89
C PRO A 254 -3.69 -7.22 -0.71
N SER A 255 -3.73 -5.91 -0.95
CA SER A 255 -2.58 -5.03 -0.76
C SER A 255 -2.24 -4.84 0.72
N ILE A 256 -3.23 -4.72 1.61
CA ILE A 256 -3.00 -4.64 3.08
C ILE A 256 -2.29 -5.89 3.58
N ILE A 257 -2.74 -7.08 3.16
CA ILE A 257 -2.12 -8.35 3.54
C ILE A 257 -0.72 -8.47 2.95
N GLY A 258 -0.55 -8.16 1.65
CA GLY A 258 0.76 -8.22 1.00
C GLY A 258 1.78 -7.27 1.62
N HIS A 259 1.35 -6.07 2.00
CA HIS A 259 2.17 -5.08 2.69
C HIS A 259 2.48 -5.49 4.13
N ALA A 260 1.50 -6.00 4.89
CA ALA A 260 1.76 -6.56 6.23
C ALA A 260 2.75 -7.72 6.20
N LEU A 261 2.65 -8.63 5.22
CA LEU A 261 3.62 -9.70 5.01
C LEU A 261 5.00 -9.15 4.66
N PHE A 262 5.07 -8.11 3.83
CA PHE A 262 6.32 -7.47 3.44
C PHE A 262 7.04 -6.90 4.67
N ASN A 263 6.35 -6.08 5.46
CA ASN A 263 6.90 -5.49 6.67
C ASN A 263 7.22 -6.56 7.74
N GLY A 264 6.37 -7.57 7.87
CA GLY A 264 6.57 -8.67 8.82
C GLY A 264 7.82 -9.50 8.50
N VAL A 265 8.08 -9.79 7.22
CA VAL A 265 9.29 -10.50 6.79
C VAL A 265 10.53 -9.65 7.00
N VAL A 266 10.50 -8.36 6.63
CA VAL A 266 11.62 -7.43 6.88
C VAL A 266 11.93 -7.38 8.38
N LEU A 267 10.91 -7.20 9.22
CA LEU A 267 11.06 -7.18 10.67
C LEU A 267 11.64 -8.50 11.21
N ALA A 268 11.14 -9.64 10.74
CA ALA A 268 11.67 -10.94 11.15
C ALA A 268 13.14 -11.10 10.76
N VAL A 269 13.54 -10.67 9.56
CA VAL A 269 14.93 -10.68 9.13
C VAL A 269 15.78 -9.79 10.03
N VAL A 270 15.35 -8.57 10.34
CA VAL A 270 16.10 -7.66 11.21
C VAL A 270 16.27 -8.24 12.62
N LEU A 271 15.22 -8.83 13.19
CA LEU A 271 15.27 -9.43 14.53
C LEU A 271 16.15 -10.70 14.60
N VAL A 272 16.23 -11.47 13.51
CA VAL A 272 16.99 -12.73 13.48
C VAL A 272 18.44 -12.52 13.02
N ALA A 273 18.67 -11.68 12.00
CA ALA A 273 19.98 -11.47 11.39
C ALA A 273 20.78 -10.31 12.00
N GLY A 274 20.12 -9.40 12.73
CA GLY A 274 20.75 -8.25 13.40
C GLY A 274 21.92 -8.60 14.34
N PRO A 275 21.85 -9.68 15.15
CA PRO A 275 22.96 -10.05 16.04
C PRO A 275 24.20 -10.62 15.33
N GLU A 276 24.05 -11.22 14.14
CA GLU A 276 25.14 -11.96 13.48
C GLU A 276 25.94 -11.11 12.47
N LEU A 277 25.35 -10.05 11.92
CA LEU A 277 25.99 -9.19 10.91
C LEU A 277 26.79 -8.01 11.50
N LEU A 278 26.57 -7.65 12.76
CA LEU A 278 27.32 -6.60 13.47
C LEU A 278 28.49 -7.17 14.32
N GLY A 279 28.67 -8.49 14.29
CA GLY A 279 29.71 -9.22 15.03
C GLY A 279 30.98 -9.54 14.23
N SER A 280 31.15 -8.99 13.02
CA SER A 280 32.34 -9.19 12.17
C SER A 280 33.08 -7.90 11.87
#